data_AF-A0A259Y5R9-F1
#
_entry.id   AF-A0A259Y5R9-F1
#
_cell.length_a   1.000
_cell.length_b   1.000
_cell.length_c   1.000
_cell.angle_alpha   90.00
_cell.angle_beta   90.00
_cell.angle_gamma   90.00
#
_symmetry.space_group_name_H-M   'P 1'
#
loop_
_entity.id
_entity.type
_entity.pdbx_description
1 polymer ?
#
loop_
_entity_poly.entity_id
_entity_poly.type
_entity_poly.pdbx_seq_one_letter_code
_entity_poly.pdbx_strand_id
1 'polypeptide(L)'
;MSRVIGRTRDEVYEFAANPANLPTWATGLANTPVTIDGDRLIAESPMGQVTVRFVPHNDLGVLDHDVTLPSGTVVNNPVRVLSHPNGAEILFTVRQIELSDEEFERDLATVAEDLKRLAQVLEDQ
;
A
#
# COMPACT_ATOMS: atom_id res chain seq x y z
N MET A 1 1.61 -7.88 8.05
CA MET A 1 3.06 -7.63 8.00
C MET A 1 3.33 -6.23 8.54
N SER A 2 4.51 -5.99 9.11
CA SER A 2 4.91 -4.66 9.55
C SER A 2 6.38 -4.39 9.30
N ARG A 3 6.74 -3.11 9.28
CA ARG A 3 8.13 -2.65 9.18
C ARG A 3 8.34 -1.35 9.94
N VAL A 4 9.45 -1.28 10.67
CA VAL A 4 9.93 -0.04 11.30
C VAL A 4 10.75 0.76 10.29
N ILE A 5 10.52 2.06 10.23
CA ILE A 5 11.20 3.03 9.37
C ILE A 5 11.80 4.12 10.25
N GLY A 6 13.07 4.45 10.04
CA GLY A 6 13.85 5.45 10.79
C GLY A 6 13.45 6.91 10.56
N ARG A 7 12.15 7.18 10.36
CA ARG A 7 11.56 8.52 10.16
C ARG A 7 10.39 8.74 11.10
N THR A 8 9.97 9.99 11.24
CA THR A 8 8.79 10.31 12.05
C THR A 8 7.53 9.70 11.43
N ARG A 9 6.53 9.41 12.27
CA ARG A 9 5.22 8.92 11.82
C ARG A 9 4.63 9.79 10.70
N ASP A 10 4.70 11.10 10.87
CA ASP A 10 4.08 12.04 9.94
C ASP A 10 4.84 12.09 8.61
N GLU A 11 6.18 12.06 8.61
CA GLU A 11 6.97 11.93 7.36
C GLU A 11 6.62 10.65 6.59
N VAL A 12 6.51 9.52 7.29
CA VAL A 12 6.14 8.23 6.67
C VAL A 12 4.71 8.29 6.13
N TYR A 13 3.77 8.82 6.90
CA TYR A 13 2.36 8.94 6.50
C TYR A 13 2.20 9.83 5.27
N GLU A 14 2.72 11.06 5.31
CA GLU A 14 2.62 12.01 4.19
C GLU A 14 3.26 11.46 2.92
N PHE A 15 4.41 10.78 3.05
CA PHE A 15 5.06 10.18 1.89
C PHE A 15 4.24 9.01 1.32
N ALA A 16 3.78 8.09 2.16
CA ALA A 16 3.07 6.88 1.71
C ALA A 16 1.65 7.17 1.22
N ALA A 17 0.98 8.18 1.78
CA ALA A 17 -0.39 8.56 1.41
C ALA A 17 -0.45 9.39 0.11
N ASN A 18 0.67 9.96 -0.33
CA ASN A 18 0.71 10.76 -1.55
C ASN A 18 0.68 9.86 -2.80
N PRO A 19 -0.36 9.96 -3.67
CA PRO A 19 -0.45 9.15 -4.88
C PRO A 19 0.75 9.29 -5.83
N ALA A 20 1.43 10.45 -5.83
CA ALA A 20 2.60 10.69 -6.66
C ALA A 20 3.82 9.84 -6.24
N ASN A 21 3.85 9.38 -4.99
CA ASN A 21 4.91 8.54 -4.46
C ASN A 21 4.61 7.04 -4.58
N LEU A 22 3.35 6.63 -4.80
CA LEU A 22 3.00 5.21 -4.89
C LEU A 22 3.87 4.42 -5.89
N PRO A 23 4.18 4.94 -7.10
CA PRO A 23 5.04 4.21 -8.04
C PRO A 23 6.46 3.96 -7.54
N THR A 24 6.94 4.73 -6.54
CA THR A 24 8.31 4.57 -6.03
C THR A 24 8.44 3.45 -5.01
N TRP A 25 7.33 2.93 -4.46
CA TRP A 25 7.37 1.90 -3.42
C TRP A 25 6.32 0.79 -3.55
N ALA A 26 5.12 1.06 -4.07
CA ALA A 26 3.99 0.11 -4.14
C ALA A 26 3.92 -0.61 -5.49
N THR A 27 4.84 -1.54 -5.75
CA THR A 27 4.92 -2.25 -7.04
C THR A 27 3.76 -3.20 -7.29
N GLY A 28 3.07 -3.66 -6.25
CA GLY A 28 1.82 -4.42 -6.39
C GLY A 28 0.73 -3.66 -7.15
N LEU A 29 0.81 -2.32 -7.17
CA LEU A 29 -0.14 -1.43 -7.85
C LEU A 29 0.45 -0.71 -9.08
N ALA A 30 1.76 -0.85 -9.35
CA ALA A 30 2.48 0.12 -10.18
C ALA A 30 3.38 -0.47 -11.28
N ASN A 31 3.14 -1.70 -11.74
CA ASN A 31 3.82 -2.22 -12.95
C ASN A 31 3.37 -1.50 -14.24
N THR A 32 2.36 -0.64 -14.17
CA THR A 32 1.82 0.19 -15.26
C THR A 32 1.54 1.60 -14.77
N PRO A 33 1.39 2.60 -15.67
CA PRO A 33 1.05 3.95 -15.27
C PRO A 33 -0.29 3.94 -14.51
N VAL A 34 -0.25 4.33 -13.24
CA VAL A 34 -1.46 4.51 -12.44
C VAL A 34 -2.24 5.68 -13.04
N THR A 35 -3.48 5.44 -13.46
CA THR A 35 -4.37 6.51 -13.91
C THR A 35 -5.15 7.03 -12.72
N ILE A 36 -5.02 8.33 -12.42
CA ILE A 36 -5.80 9.00 -11.39
C ILE A 36 -7.14 9.42 -12.02
N ASP A 37 -8.25 8.87 -11.52
CA ASP A 37 -9.62 9.21 -11.89
C ASP A 37 -10.38 9.71 -10.65
N GLY A 38 -10.34 11.03 -10.42
CA GLY A 38 -10.93 11.62 -9.22
C GLY A 38 -10.28 11.13 -7.93
N ASP A 39 -11.05 10.41 -7.11
CA ASP A 39 -10.62 9.78 -5.85
C ASP A 39 -10.12 8.34 -6.02
N ARG A 40 -10.02 7.87 -7.28
CA ARG A 40 -9.67 6.48 -7.62
C ARG A 40 -8.34 6.42 -8.35
N LEU A 41 -7.64 5.32 -8.11
CA LEU A 41 -6.48 4.91 -8.89
C LEU A 41 -6.86 3.68 -9.70
N ILE A 42 -6.58 3.71 -10.99
CA ILE A 42 -6.77 2.56 -11.89
C ILE A 42 -5.38 1.99 -12.20
N ALA A 43 -5.22 0.69 -11.95
CA ALA A 43 -3.96 -0.02 -12.10
C ALA A 43 -4.15 -1.36 -12.82
N GLU A 44 -3.20 -1.75 -13.66
CA GLU A 44 -3.14 -3.11 -14.20
C GLU A 44 -2.44 -4.04 -13.22
N SER A 45 -3.04 -5.20 -12.98
CA SER A 45 -2.49 -6.25 -12.13
C SER A 45 -2.52 -7.60 -12.86
N PRO A 46 -1.83 -8.64 -12.36
CA PRO A 46 -1.97 -10.00 -12.88
C PRO A 46 -3.43 -10.53 -12.84
N MET A 47 -4.27 -9.96 -11.97
CA MET A 47 -5.68 -10.29 -11.84
C MET A 47 -6.57 -9.55 -12.87
N GLY A 48 -5.99 -8.60 -13.64
CA GLY A 48 -6.70 -7.67 -14.53
C GLY A 48 -6.68 -6.23 -13.99
N GLN A 49 -7.43 -5.34 -14.66
CA GLN A 49 -7.57 -3.95 -14.24
C GLN A 49 -8.29 -3.86 -12.89
N VAL A 50 -7.65 -3.25 -11.89
CA VAL A 50 -8.23 -3.01 -10.56
C VAL A 50 -8.47 -1.52 -10.35
N THR A 51 -9.44 -1.21 -9.48
CA THR A 51 -9.69 0.16 -9.02
C THR A 51 -9.39 0.25 -7.53
N VAL A 52 -8.53 1.18 -7.14
CA VAL A 52 -8.15 1.43 -5.75
C VAL A 52 -8.77 2.74 -5.28
N ARG A 53 -9.36 2.73 -4.08
CA ARG A 53 -9.84 3.94 -3.41
C ARG A 53 -9.27 3.99 -2.00
N PHE A 54 -8.51 5.04 -1.69
CA PHE A 54 -7.96 5.27 -0.36
C PHE A 54 -8.98 5.98 0.54
N VAL A 55 -8.85 5.78 1.85
CA VAL A 55 -9.49 6.69 2.80
C VAL A 55 -8.97 8.12 2.61
N PRO A 56 -9.75 9.15 2.95
CA PRO A 56 -9.27 10.53 2.93
C PRO A 56 -8.03 10.72 3.81
N HIS A 57 -7.20 11.70 3.44
CA HIS A 57 -6.08 12.15 4.26
C HIS A 57 -6.55 12.48 5.69
N ASN A 58 -5.78 12.05 6.68
CA ASN A 58 -6.15 12.11 8.09
C ASN A 58 -4.94 12.09 9.03
N ASP A 59 -5.08 12.73 10.19
CA ASP A 59 -4.04 12.76 11.22
C ASP A 59 -3.95 11.47 12.06
N LEU A 60 -4.75 10.45 11.73
CA LEU A 60 -4.80 9.17 12.45
C LEU A 60 -3.79 8.15 11.92
N GLY A 61 -3.11 8.46 10.81
CA GLY A 61 -2.10 7.57 10.24
C GLY A 61 -2.72 6.38 9.51
N VAL A 62 -3.97 6.51 9.07
CA VAL A 62 -4.72 5.45 8.40
C VAL A 62 -4.61 5.62 6.88
N LEU A 63 -4.09 4.61 6.19
CA LEU A 63 -3.97 4.49 4.73
C LEU A 63 -4.78 3.29 4.20
N ASP A 64 -5.82 2.90 4.93
CA ASP A 64 -6.73 1.86 4.50
C ASP A 64 -7.24 2.16 3.09
N HIS A 65 -7.31 1.14 2.25
CA HIS A 65 -7.81 1.29 0.89
C HIS A 65 -8.60 0.07 0.44
N ASP A 66 -9.58 0.33 -0.41
CA ASP A 66 -10.39 -0.69 -1.04
C ASP A 66 -9.85 -0.95 -2.45
N VAL A 67 -9.63 -2.22 -2.77
CA VAL A 67 -9.31 -2.69 -4.13
C VAL A 67 -10.53 -3.40 -4.68
N THR A 68 -11.09 -2.86 -5.77
CA THR A 68 -12.18 -3.50 -6.52
C THR A 68 -11.56 -4.36 -7.62
N LEU A 69 -11.79 -5.67 -7.54
CA LEU A 69 -11.35 -6.67 -8.51
C LEU A 69 -12.23 -6.65 -9.77
N PRO A 70 -11.79 -7.25 -10.90
CA PRO A 70 -12.63 -7.38 -12.10
C PRO A 70 -13.94 -8.14 -11.87
N SER A 71 -13.99 -9.02 -10.86
CA SER A 71 -15.22 -9.71 -10.43
C SER A 71 -16.26 -8.78 -9.80
N GLY A 72 -15.87 -7.55 -9.42
CA GLY A 72 -16.66 -6.64 -8.61
C GLY A 72 -16.47 -6.83 -7.10
N THR A 73 -15.74 -7.86 -6.68
CA THR A 73 -15.37 -8.06 -5.27
C THR A 73 -14.52 -6.89 -4.77
N VAL A 74 -14.88 -6.38 -3.59
CA VAL A 74 -14.13 -5.30 -2.93
C VAL A 74 -13.31 -5.89 -1.78
N VAL A 75 -12.00 -5.80 -1.92
CA VAL A 75 -11.02 -6.22 -0.91
C VAL A 75 -10.57 -5.00 -0.13
N ASN A 76 -10.89 -4.96 1.16
CA ASN A 76 -10.37 -3.94 2.06
C ASN A 76 -8.96 -4.31 2.55
N ASN A 77 -8.02 -3.39 2.38
CA ASN A 77 -6.61 -3.51 2.77
C ASN A 77 -6.29 -2.50 3.88
N PRO A 78 -6.31 -2.92 5.16
CA PRO A 78 -5.93 -2.06 6.26
C PRO A 78 -4.43 -1.77 6.25
N VAL A 79 -4.08 -0.49 6.24
CA VAL A 79 -2.70 0.00 6.30
C VAL A 79 -2.62 1.15 7.29
N ARG A 80 -1.70 1.09 8.24
CA ARG A 80 -1.54 2.14 9.26
C ARG A 80 -0.09 2.46 9.56
N VAL A 81 0.18 3.72 9.83
CA VAL A 81 1.47 4.21 10.33
C VAL A 81 1.31 4.63 11.79
N LEU A 82 2.08 3.97 12.65
CA LEU A 82 2.08 4.19 14.10
C LEU A 82 3.40 4.79 14.54
N SER A 83 3.38 5.56 15.63
CA SER A 83 4.62 5.99 16.29
C SER A 83 5.35 4.79 16.88
N HIS A 84 6.67 4.74 16.70
CA HIS A 84 7.52 3.67 17.20
C HIS A 84 8.76 4.27 17.89
N PRO A 85 9.35 3.66 18.94
CA PRO A 85 10.53 4.21 19.62
C PRO A 85 11.73 4.52 18.72
N ASN A 86 11.83 3.83 17.57
CA ASN A 86 12.89 4.00 16.57
C ASN A 86 12.44 4.77 15.31
N GLY A 87 11.31 5.49 15.37
CA GLY A 87 10.74 6.21 14.22
C GLY A 87 9.25 5.95 14.06
N ALA A 88 8.87 5.28 12.97
CA ALA A 88 7.49 4.87 12.72
C ALA A 88 7.42 3.37 12.40
N GLU A 89 6.28 2.75 12.68
CA GLU A 89 5.98 1.39 12.23
C GLU A 89 4.80 1.46 11.26
N ILE A 90 5.00 0.98 10.04
CA ILE A 90 3.93 0.78 9.08
C ILE A 90 3.44 -0.67 9.15
N LEU A 91 2.13 -0.85 9.28
CA LEU A 91 1.46 -2.15 9.34
C LEU A 91 0.57 -2.30 8.11
N PHE A 92 0.67 -3.44 7.42
CA PHE A 92 -0.18 -3.83 6.31
C PHE A 92 -0.85 -5.17 6.64
N THR A 93 -2.19 -5.21 6.64
CA THR A 93 -2.95 -6.45 6.84
C THR A 93 -3.31 -7.06 5.48
N VAL A 94 -2.73 -8.20 5.16
CA VAL A 94 -3.03 -8.96 3.93
C VAL A 94 -4.01 -10.07 4.27
N ARG A 95 -5.01 -10.30 3.41
CA ARG A 95 -6.04 -11.33 3.58
C ARG A 95 -6.12 -12.18 2.33
N GLN A 96 -6.21 -13.49 2.50
CA GLN A 96 -6.42 -14.43 1.40
C GLN A 96 -7.90 -14.40 0.98
N ILE A 97 -8.24 -13.55 0.00
CA ILE A 97 -9.59 -13.42 -0.55
C ILE A 97 -9.54 -13.71 -2.04
N GLU A 98 -10.25 -14.75 -2.49
CA GLU A 98 -10.24 -15.19 -3.89
C GLU A 98 -8.83 -15.54 -4.42
N LEU A 99 -7.89 -15.89 -3.51
CA LEU A 99 -6.52 -16.30 -3.85
C LEU A 99 -6.29 -17.75 -3.40
N SER A 100 -5.62 -18.52 -4.25
CA SER A 100 -4.96 -19.77 -3.84
C SER A 100 -3.81 -19.52 -2.86
N ASP A 101 -3.34 -20.56 -2.18
CA ASP A 101 -2.22 -20.44 -1.23
C ASP A 101 -0.96 -19.91 -1.92
N GLU A 102 -0.69 -20.35 -3.15
CA GLU A 102 0.46 -19.89 -3.93
C GLU A 102 0.35 -18.41 -4.31
N GLU A 103 -0.85 -17.96 -4.68
CA GLU A 103 -1.11 -16.55 -4.96
C GLU A 103 -1.00 -15.69 -3.70
N PHE A 104 -1.49 -16.18 -2.57
CA PHE A 104 -1.39 -15.49 -1.29
C PHE A 104 0.07 -15.34 -0.83
N GLU A 105 0.89 -16.39 -0.96
CA GLU A 105 2.33 -16.32 -0.65
C GLU A 105 3.07 -15.32 -1.57
N ARG A 106 2.70 -15.26 -2.85
CA ARG A 106 3.24 -14.23 -3.77
C ARG A 106 2.83 -12.82 -3.34
N ASP A 107 1.59 -12.63 -2.91
CA ASP A 107 1.09 -11.33 -2.45
C ASP A 107 1.80 -10.90 -1.17
N LEU A 108 2.00 -11.82 -0.22
CA LEU A 108 2.80 -11.58 0.99
C LEU A 108 4.23 -11.15 0.65
N ALA A 109 4.90 -11.84 -0.27
CA ALA A 109 6.24 -11.48 -0.72
C ALA A 109 6.28 -10.08 -1.38
N THR A 110 5.26 -9.76 -2.18
CA THR A 110 5.15 -8.47 -2.86
C THR A 110 4.98 -7.32 -1.87
N VAL A 111 4.03 -7.44 -0.93
CA VAL A 111 3.80 -6.42 0.10
C VAL A 111 5.02 -6.28 1.01
N ALA A 112 5.73 -7.36 1.33
CA ALA A 112 6.97 -7.28 2.12
C ALA A 112 8.07 -6.48 1.42
N GLU A 113 8.25 -6.68 0.10
CA GLU A 113 9.20 -5.91 -0.71
C GLU A 113 8.74 -4.45 -0.90
N ASP A 114 7.43 -4.18 -1.01
CA ASP A 114 6.91 -2.81 -1.10
C ASP A 114 7.20 -2.02 0.19
N LEU A 115 6.93 -2.61 1.37
CA LEU A 115 7.28 -1.99 2.65
C LEU A 115 8.80 -1.77 2.79
N LYS A 116 9.60 -2.68 2.23
CA LYS A 116 11.07 -2.54 2.21
C LYS A 116 11.53 -1.37 1.35
N ARG A 117 10.98 -1.21 0.15
CA ARG A 117 11.29 -0.07 -0.72
C ARG A 117 10.87 1.24 -0.09
N LEU A 118 9.68 1.27 0.52
CA LEU A 118 9.21 2.46 1.24
C LEU A 118 10.21 2.89 2.32
N ALA A 119 10.69 1.94 3.13
CA ALA A 119 11.70 2.22 4.15
C ALA A 119 13.00 2.77 3.54
N GLN A 120 13.52 2.12 2.48
CA GLN A 120 14.74 2.55 1.79
C GLN A 120 14.61 3.97 1.24
N VAL A 121 13.53 4.26 0.50
CA VAL A 121 13.31 5.58 -0.11
C VAL A 121 13.21 6.69 0.93
N LEU A 122 12.68 6.40 2.12
CA LEU A 122 12.57 7.38 3.20
C LEU A 122 13.86 7.50 4.01
N GLU A 123 14.60 6.42 4.22
CA GLU A 123 15.84 6.42 4.99
C GLU A 123 17.02 7.01 4.19
N ASP A 124 16.99 6.90 2.85
CA ASP A 124 18.02 7.42 1.95
C ASP A 124 17.88 8.94 1.63
N GLN A 125 16.84 9.61 2.13
CA GLN A 125 16.59 11.05 1.96
C GLN A 125 17.45 11.97 2.84
#